data_AF-A0A2N7RLS5-F1
#
_entry.id   AF-A0A2N7RLS5-F1
#
_cell.length_a   1.000
_cell.length_b   1.000
_cell.length_c   1.000
_cell.angle_alpha   90.00
_cell.angle_beta   90.00
_cell.angle_gamma   90.00
#
_symmetry.space_group_name_H-M   'P 1'
#
loop_
_entity.id
_entity.type
_entity.pdbx_description
1 polymer ?
#
loop_
_entity_poly.entity_id
_entity_poly.type
_entity_poly.pdbx_seq_one_letter_code
_entity_poly.pdbx_strand_id
1 'polypeptide(L)'
;MDMNTFFNDLQGKIHQAIENSPAKDIEKNVKSMMTQGFARLDLVTREEFDIQAQVLAKTRAKLDALELRVIELETRLNETKA
;
A
#
# COMPACT_ATOMS: atom_id res chain seq x y z
N MET A 1 53.24 9.58 21.58
CA MET A 1 51.83 10.01 21.52
C MET A 1 51.01 8.74 21.50
N ASP A 2 50.35 8.44 22.62
CA ASP A 2 49.66 7.16 22.84
C ASP A 2 48.41 7.03 21.96
N MET A 3 48.30 5.93 21.22
CA MET A 3 47.10 5.60 20.43
C MET A 3 45.85 5.44 21.29
N ASN A 4 46.04 5.07 22.57
CA ASN A 4 44.96 4.90 23.52
C ASN A 4 44.27 6.22 23.88
N THR A 5 45.01 7.34 23.96
CA THR A 5 44.41 8.66 24.22
C THR A 5 43.62 9.18 23.03
N PHE A 6 44.06 8.90 21.81
CA PHE A 6 43.30 9.24 20.59
C PHE A 6 41.97 8.47 20.50
N PHE A 7 41.98 7.16 20.81
CA PHE A 7 40.77 6.34 20.79
C PHE A 7 39.76 6.77 21.85
N ASN A 8 40.23 7.09 23.06
CA ASN A 8 39.37 7.56 24.15
C ASN A 8 38.74 8.94 23.86
N ASP A 9 39.50 9.86 23.26
CA ASP A 9 38.99 11.19 22.91
C ASP A 9 37.97 11.13 21.76
N LEU A 10 38.16 10.20 20.81
CA LEU A 10 37.20 9.91 19.74
C LEU A 10 35.91 9.30 20.30
N GLN A 11 36.01 8.36 21.23
CA GLN A 11 34.86 7.74 21.88
C GLN A 11 34.05 8.77 22.68
N GLY A 12 34.71 9.67 23.42
CA GLY A 12 34.06 10.74 24.16
C GLY A 12 33.31 11.73 23.26
N LYS A 13 33.91 12.14 22.14
CA LYS A 13 33.28 13.03 21.16
C LYS A 13 32.11 12.38 20.43
N ILE A 14 32.19 11.08 20.13
CA ILE A 14 31.07 10.32 19.54
C ILE A 14 29.92 10.21 20.55
N HIS A 15 30.20 9.92 21.82
CA HIS A 15 29.16 9.91 22.86
C HIS A 15 28.49 11.26 23.04
N GLN A 16 29.25 12.36 23.11
CA GLN A 16 28.68 13.71 23.16
C GLN A 16 27.89 14.07 21.91
N ALA A 17 28.34 13.64 20.73
CA ALA A 17 27.62 13.86 19.49
C ALA A 17 26.30 13.07 19.45
N ILE A 18 26.24 11.87 20.04
CA ILE A 18 25.05 11.02 20.13
C ILE A 18 24.09 11.52 21.22
N GLU A 19 24.58 11.89 22.40
CA GLU A 19 23.76 12.47 23.48
C GLU A 19 23.14 13.81 23.09
N ASN A 20 23.88 14.63 22.33
CA ASN A 20 23.37 15.86 21.72
C ASN A 20 22.84 15.65 20.30
N SER A 21 22.72 14.39 19.84
CA SER A 21 22.23 14.10 18.48
C SER A 21 20.71 14.25 18.44
N PRO A 22 20.16 14.96 17.44
CA PRO A 22 18.74 14.98 17.17
C PRO A 22 18.24 13.65 16.58
N ALA A 23 18.86 12.50 16.88
CA ALA A 23 18.51 11.19 16.33
C ALA A 23 17.02 10.87 16.49
N LYS A 24 16.42 11.23 17.64
CA LYS A 24 14.97 11.12 17.87
C LYS A 24 14.15 12.07 16.99
N ASP A 25 14.64 13.28 16.72
CA ASP A 25 13.99 14.24 15.84
C ASP A 25 14.11 13.85 14.36
N ILE A 26 15.23 13.26 13.96
CA ILE A 26 15.42 12.68 12.63
C ILE A 26 14.45 11.52 12.44
N GLU A 27 14.36 10.59 13.39
CA GLU A 27 13.40 9.48 13.35
C GLU A 27 11.96 10.00 13.22
N LYS A 28 11.60 11.01 14.02
CA LYS A 28 10.28 11.67 13.97
C LYS A 28 10.00 12.31 12.61
N ASN A 29 10.98 13.02 12.04
CA ASN A 29 10.85 13.69 10.75
C ASN A 29 10.73 12.68 9.60
N VAL A 30 11.53 11.62 9.60
CA VAL A 30 11.45 10.53 8.61
C VAL A 30 10.08 9.85 8.69
N LYS A 31 9.62 9.52 9.90
CA LYS A 31 8.28 8.94 10.10
C LYS A 31 7.17 9.88 9.62
N SER A 32 7.27 11.18 9.90
CA SER A 32 6.30 12.18 9.44
C SER A 32 6.27 12.29 7.91
N MET A 33 7.44 12.30 7.26
CA MET A 33 7.55 12.30 5.80
C MET A 33 6.96 11.03 5.17
N MET A 34 7.19 9.85 5.76
CA MET A 34 6.59 8.60 5.28
C MET A 34 5.07 8.62 5.44
N THR A 35 4.55 9.05 6.59
CA THR A 35 3.10 9.19 6.81
C THR A 35 2.47 10.19 5.84
N GLN A 36 3.12 11.33 5.58
CA GLN A 36 2.66 12.30 4.58
C GLN A 36 2.74 11.74 3.16
N GLY A 37 3.76 10.92 2.85
CA GLY A 37 3.90 10.22 1.58
C GLY A 37 2.75 9.24 1.37
N PHE A 38 2.45 8.40 2.37
CA PHE A 38 1.32 7.46 2.32
C PHE A 38 -0.04 8.17 2.27
N ALA A 39 -0.21 9.31 2.93
CA ALA A 39 -1.44 10.10 2.86
C ALA A 39 -1.69 10.74 1.48
N ARG A 40 -0.64 10.91 0.66
CA ARG A 40 -0.76 11.39 -0.72
C ARG A 40 -0.99 10.27 -1.73
N LEU A 41 -0.82 9.02 -1.32
CA LEU A 41 -1.18 7.87 -2.12
C LEU A 41 -2.65 7.55 -1.82
N ASP A 42 -3.47 7.35 -2.85
CA ASP A 42 -4.87 6.92 -2.71
C ASP A 42 -4.92 5.45 -2.25
N LEU A 43 -4.41 5.20 -1.05
CA LEU A 43 -4.31 3.88 -0.46
C LEU A 43 -5.67 3.46 0.07
N VAL A 44 -6.13 2.31 -0.37
CA VAL A 44 -7.22 1.58 0.26
C VAL A 44 -6.64 0.54 1.20
N THR A 45 -7.37 0.20 2.25
CA THR A 45 -7.01 -0.91 3.11
C THR A 45 -7.07 -2.22 2.33
N ARG A 46 -6.30 -3.22 2.79
CA ARG A 46 -6.33 -4.55 2.18
C ARG A 46 -7.74 -5.15 2.21
N GLU A 47 -8.48 -4.93 3.29
CA GLU A 47 -9.86 -5.38 3.45
C GLU A 47 -10.80 -4.76 2.41
N GLU A 48 -10.74 -3.43 2.21
CA GLU A 48 -11.52 -2.74 1.18
C GLU A 48 -11.20 -3.26 -0.22
N PHE A 49 -9.92 -3.49 -0.52
CA PHE A 49 -9.51 -4.08 -1.79
C PHE A 49 -10.13 -5.47 -1.99
N ASP A 50 -10.04 -6.35 -0.99
CA ASP A 50 -10.56 -7.71 -1.07
C ASP A 50 -12.11 -7.71 -1.22
N ILE A 51 -12.80 -6.78 -0.57
CA ILE A 51 -14.25 -6.57 -0.75
C ILE A 51 -14.56 -6.17 -2.21
N GLN A 52 -13.85 -5.19 -2.76
CA GLN A 52 -14.08 -4.74 -4.13
C GLN A 52 -13.78 -5.85 -5.15
N ALA A 53 -12.75 -6.65 -4.92
CA ALA A 53 -12.44 -7.81 -5.75
C ALA A 53 -13.60 -8.84 -5.76
N GLN A 54 -14.21 -9.11 -4.61
CA GLN A 54 -15.38 -10.00 -4.51
C GLN A 54 -16.61 -9.42 -5.21
N VAL A 55 -16.87 -8.13 -5.04
CA VAL A 55 -17.98 -7.44 -5.73
C VAL A 55 -17.79 -7.52 -7.25
N LEU A 56 -16.56 -7.31 -7.73
CA LEU A 56 -16.23 -7.42 -9.15
C LEU A 56 -16.44 -8.85 -9.67
N ALA A 57 -15.94 -9.85 -8.94
CA ALA A 57 -16.12 -11.27 -9.31
C ALA A 57 -17.60 -11.65 -9.41
N LYS A 58 -18.41 -11.24 -8.42
CA LYS A 58 -19.86 -11.47 -8.42
C LYS A 58 -20.56 -10.76 -9.57
N THR A 59 -20.12 -9.55 -9.90
CA THR A 59 -20.71 -8.77 -10.99
C THR A 59 -20.40 -9.41 -12.35
N ARG A 60 -19.17 -9.90 -12.56
CA ARG A 60 -18.81 -10.66 -13.77
C ARG A 60 -19.65 -11.92 -13.93
N ALA A 61 -19.77 -12.73 -12.88
CA ALA A 61 -20.60 -13.93 -12.93
C ALA A 61 -22.08 -13.63 -13.26
N LYS A 62 -22.62 -12.53 -12.75
CA LYS A 62 -23.97 -12.07 -13.10
C LYS A 62 -24.08 -11.57 -14.53
N LEU A 63 -23.05 -10.87 -15.02
CA LEU A 63 -22.99 -10.38 -16.40
C LEU A 63 -23.00 -11.56 -17.38
N ASP A 64 -22.13 -12.55 -17.17
CA ASP A 64 -22.05 -13.75 -18.01
C ASP A 64 -23.41 -14.48 -18.06
N ALA A 65 -24.09 -14.62 -16.92
CA ALA A 65 -25.41 -15.25 -16.85
C ALA A 65 -26.50 -14.46 -17.59
N LEU A 66 -26.43 -13.11 -17.57
CA LEU A 66 -27.34 -12.26 -18.32
C LEU A 66 -27.07 -12.33 -19.82
N GLU A 67 -25.81 -12.33 -20.24
CA GLU A 67 -25.42 -12.49 -21.65
C GLU A 67 -25.94 -13.80 -22.22
N LEU A 68 -25.76 -14.92 -21.49
CA LEU A 68 -26.31 -16.22 -21.89
C LEU A 68 -27.84 -16.19 -22.05
N ARG A 69 -28.52 -15.54 -21.11
CA ARG A 69 -29.99 -15.42 -21.15
C ARG A 69 -30.46 -14.57 -22.33
N VAL A 70 -29.73 -13.51 -22.67
CA VAL A 70 -30.02 -12.69 -23.85
C VAL A 70 -29.87 -13.53 -25.12
N ILE A 71 -28.78 -14.28 -25.26
CA ILE A 71 -28.55 -15.17 -26.42
C ILE A 71 -29.68 -16.19 -26.56
N GLU A 72 -30.12 -16.82 -25.46
CA GLU A 72 -31.23 -17.77 -25.48
C GLU A 72 -32.53 -17.11 -25.97
N LEU A 73 -32.83 -15.92 -25.46
CA LEU A 73 -34.03 -15.17 -25.87
C LEU A 73 -33.98 -14.73 -27.33
N GLU A 74 -32.82 -14.25 -27.80
CA GLU A 74 -32.61 -13.86 -29.20
C GLU A 74 -32.75 -15.06 -30.14
N THR A 75 -32.21 -16.22 -29.75
CA THR A 75 -32.35 -17.48 -30.51
C THR A 75 -33.81 -17.87 -30.65
N ARG A 76 -34.55 -17.93 -29.53
CA ARG A 76 -35.98 -18.27 -29.51
C ARG A 76 -36.83 -17.30 -30.33
N LEU A 77 -36.51 -16.01 -30.29
CA LEU A 77 -37.20 -15.00 -31.08
C LEU A 77 -36.98 -15.20 -32.58
N ASN A 78 -35.76 -15.57 -32.99
CA ASN A 78 -35.45 -15.86 -34.39
C ASN A 78 -36.13 -17.15 -34.86
N GLU A 79 -36.17 -18.20 -34.03
CA GLU A 79 -36.92 -19.44 -34.32
C GLU A 79 -38.42 -19.19 -34.47
N THR A 80 -39.00 -18.26 -33.72
CA THR A 80 -40.43 -17.92 -33.81
C THR A 80 -40.77 -17.11 -35.08
N LYS A 81 -39.78 -16.42 -35.67
CA LYS A 81 -39.95 -15.57 -36.85
C LYS A 81 -39.68 -16.30 -38.18
N ALA A 82 -39.02 -17.46 -38.14
CA ALA A 82 -38.75 -18.32 -39.29
C ALA A 82 -39.97 -19.20 -39.61
#